data_AF-A0A3R7LA62-F1
#
_entry.id   AF-A0A3R7LA62-F1
#
_cell.length_a   1.000
_cell.length_b   1.000
_cell.length_c   1.000
_cell.angle_alpha   90.00
_cell.angle_beta   90.00
_cell.angle_gamma   90.00
#
_symmetry.space_group_name_H-M   'P 1'
#
loop_
_entity.id
_entity.type
_entity.pdbx_description
1 polymer ?
#
loop_
_entity_poly.entity_id
_entity_poly.type
_entity_poly.pdbx_seq_one_letter_code
_entity_poly.pdbx_strand_id
1 'polypeptide(L)'
;MFLDDEHGELEPCHADHALSQEARLQKLEEELDRLKRQQFRGNGSGGMQPPWRHDYSPQRDRRQKESRPRLSSSDSARSLTPSPVGDGDGGMETSYYELRRIVPHLSPEFECAERDAVLILSAIRSGAAAEGAESWEQRLSSLEAEKRMIQGRLARRSQECEALKGTVAELRQKIRATQEDSHASVNLLSKRNEEVRKQLLLEESRSQKMKIRNGQLEMEVERLRGLLHSHLHK
;
A
#
# COMPACT_ATOMS: atom_id res chain seq x y z
N MET A 1 29.07 -18.85 66.69
CA MET A 1 30.50 -18.45 66.67
C MET A 1 31.00 -18.66 65.26
N PHE A 2 31.42 -17.56 64.63
CA PHE A 2 32.39 -17.36 63.53
C PHE A 2 32.32 -18.32 62.31
N LEU A 3 31.89 -17.90 61.11
CA LEU A 3 32.41 -16.90 60.14
C LEU A 3 33.58 -17.42 59.26
N ASP A 4 33.47 -17.02 57.97
CA ASP A 4 34.48 -16.93 56.90
C ASP A 4 34.74 -18.19 56.03
N ASP A 5 34.97 -18.10 54.72
CA ASP A 5 34.59 -17.16 53.66
C ASP A 5 35.01 -17.77 52.30
N GLU A 6 34.26 -17.39 51.27
CA GLU A 6 34.59 -17.19 49.85
C GLU A 6 35.72 -17.94 49.08
N HIS A 7 35.37 -18.46 47.89
CA HIS A 7 35.92 -18.12 46.55
C HIS A 7 35.87 -19.29 45.50
N GLY A 8 35.29 -18.98 44.33
CA GLY A 8 35.61 -19.58 43.00
C GLY A 8 35.05 -20.98 42.71
N GLU A 9 34.38 -21.29 41.59
CA GLU A 9 34.38 -20.67 40.26
C GLU A 9 33.01 -20.88 39.60
N LEU A 10 32.48 -19.80 39.03
CA LEU A 10 31.39 -19.83 38.06
C LEU A 10 31.92 -20.52 36.79
N GLU A 11 31.35 -21.66 36.43
CA GLU A 11 31.56 -22.24 35.10
C GLU A 11 31.21 -21.20 34.02
N PRO A 12 32.10 -20.93 33.05
CA PRO A 12 31.81 -19.99 31.98
C PRO A 12 30.76 -20.57 31.05
N CYS A 13 29.51 -20.14 31.24
CA CYS A 13 28.43 -20.32 30.29
C CYS A 13 28.81 -19.70 28.93
N HIS A 14 28.95 -20.54 27.90
CA HIS A 14 28.54 -20.28 26.52
C HIS A 14 28.82 -18.87 25.92
N ALA A 15 29.98 -18.28 26.18
CA ALA A 15 30.39 -17.03 25.52
C ALA A 15 30.49 -17.22 23.99
N ASP A 16 30.90 -18.40 23.52
CA ASP A 16 31.11 -18.67 22.09
C ASP A 16 29.81 -18.67 21.27
N HIS A 17 28.68 -19.02 21.88
CA HIS A 17 27.39 -19.06 21.18
C HIS A 17 26.73 -17.68 21.09
N ALA A 18 26.93 -16.83 22.09
CA ALA A 18 26.51 -15.44 22.11
C ALA A 18 27.32 -14.59 21.12
N LEU A 19 28.64 -14.76 21.10
CA LEU A 19 29.54 -14.11 20.13
C LEU A 19 29.19 -14.52 18.68
N SER A 20 28.80 -15.77 18.46
CA SER A 20 28.33 -16.25 17.15
C SER A 20 27.00 -15.62 16.72
N GLN A 21 26.10 -15.35 17.66
CA GLN A 21 24.81 -14.71 17.39
C GLN A 21 24.94 -13.21 17.17
N GLU A 22 25.79 -12.52 17.95
CA GLU A 22 26.11 -11.11 17.76
C GLU A 22 26.81 -10.86 16.42
N ALA A 23 27.80 -11.69 16.07
CA ALA A 23 28.47 -11.59 14.76
C ALA A 23 27.49 -11.80 13.59
N ARG A 24 26.49 -12.67 13.77
CA ARG A 24 25.44 -12.90 12.77
C ARG A 24 24.47 -11.71 12.66
N LEU A 25 24.10 -11.09 13.78
CA LEU A 25 23.24 -9.90 13.80
C LEU A 25 23.96 -8.70 13.19
N GLN A 26 25.22 -8.49 13.54
CA GLN A 26 26.06 -7.42 12.98
C GLN A 26 26.20 -7.57 11.46
N LYS A 27 26.40 -8.79 10.96
CA LYS A 27 26.43 -9.07 9.52
C LYS A 27 25.10 -8.77 8.81
N LEU A 28 23.96 -9.02 9.47
CA LEU A 28 22.64 -8.69 8.93
C LEU A 28 22.38 -7.18 8.93
N GLU A 29 22.85 -6.45 9.95
CA GLU A 29 22.79 -4.99 9.99
C GLU A 29 23.64 -4.35 8.89
N GLU A 30 24.86 -4.86 8.68
CA GLU A 30 25.74 -4.43 7.59
C GLU A 30 25.13 -4.68 6.19
N GLU A 31 24.51 -5.84 5.98
CA GLU A 31 23.79 -6.16 4.74
C GLU A 31 22.59 -5.22 4.51
N LEU A 32 21.83 -4.93 5.57
CA LEU A 32 20.68 -4.02 5.52
C LEU A 32 21.10 -2.58 5.22
N ASP A 33 22.21 -2.14 5.80
CA ASP A 33 22.82 -0.85 5.50
C ASP A 33 23.43 -0.79 4.10
N ARG A 34 23.96 -1.90 3.59
CA ARG A 34 24.44 -1.98 2.20
C ARG A 34 23.26 -1.88 1.22
N LEU A 35 22.14 -2.53 1.51
CA LEU A 35 20.91 -2.45 0.73
C LEU A 35 20.31 -1.03 0.75
N LYS A 36 20.24 -0.38 1.91
CA LYS A 36 19.83 1.03 2.00
C LYS A 36 20.77 1.93 1.19
N ARG A 37 22.09 1.74 1.31
CA ARG A 37 23.06 2.52 0.52
C ARG A 37 22.93 2.27 -0.99
N GLN A 38 22.62 1.05 -1.43
CA GLN A 38 22.33 0.75 -2.84
C GLN A 38 21.03 1.42 -3.30
N GLN A 39 19.99 1.44 -2.45
CA GLN A 39 18.72 2.10 -2.74
C GLN A 39 18.87 3.64 -2.83
N PHE A 40 19.78 4.23 -2.07
CA PHE A 40 20.00 5.68 -2.03
C PHE A 40 21.18 6.20 -2.89
N ARG A 41 22.16 5.37 -3.27
CA ARG A 41 23.25 5.75 -4.20
C ARG A 41 22.96 5.45 -5.67
N GLY A 42 21.83 4.80 -5.99
CA GLY A 42 21.40 4.52 -7.36
C GLY A 42 20.71 5.67 -8.10
N ASN A 43 20.65 6.88 -7.53
CA ASN A 43 20.04 8.05 -8.19
C ASN A 43 21.08 8.83 -9.00
N GLY A 44 21.52 8.22 -10.08
CA GLY A 44 22.42 8.82 -11.07
C GLY A 44 22.24 8.13 -12.42
N SER A 45 21.15 8.48 -13.11
CA SER A 45 20.77 8.04 -14.46
C SER A 45 20.19 6.62 -14.59
N GLY A 46 19.03 6.54 -15.26
CA GLY A 46 18.43 5.28 -15.73
C GLY A 46 17.43 4.67 -14.78
N GLY A 47 16.18 5.14 -14.83
CA GLY A 47 15.07 4.51 -14.11
C GLY A 47 14.83 3.08 -14.56
N MET A 48 15.21 2.11 -13.74
CA MET A 48 14.55 0.80 -13.70
C MET A 48 13.61 0.79 -12.50
N GLN A 49 12.33 0.95 -12.80
CA GLN A 49 11.28 0.67 -11.82
C GLN A 49 11.18 -0.85 -11.60
N PRO A 50 10.85 -1.31 -10.38
CA PRO A 50 10.47 -2.70 -10.14
C PRO A 50 9.24 -3.09 -10.99
N PRO A 51 9.12 -4.35 -11.44
CA PRO A 51 8.16 -4.80 -12.48
C PRO A 51 6.67 -4.77 -12.08
N TRP A 52 6.32 -4.17 -10.94
CA TRP A 52 4.94 -4.14 -10.42
C TRP A 52 4.33 -2.74 -10.34
N ARG A 53 5.04 -1.69 -10.77
CA ARG A 53 4.45 -0.37 -10.98
C ARG A 53 4.27 -0.11 -12.47
N HIS A 54 3.08 -0.37 -12.98
CA HIS A 54 2.65 0.24 -14.23
C HIS A 54 2.14 1.65 -13.92
N ASP A 55 3.00 2.64 -14.11
CA ASP A 55 2.61 4.04 -14.15
C ASP A 55 1.81 4.30 -15.44
N TYR A 56 0.55 4.69 -15.28
CA TYR A 56 -0.17 5.44 -16.30
C TYR A 56 0.42 6.86 -16.33
N SER A 57 1.26 7.14 -17.31
CA SER A 57 1.68 8.50 -17.66
C SER A 57 0.98 8.91 -18.96
N PRO A 58 0.12 9.95 -18.97
CA PRO A 58 -0.56 10.39 -20.17
C PRO A 58 0.37 11.27 -21.01
N GLN A 59 0.66 10.78 -22.22
CA GLN A 59 1.39 11.47 -23.26
C GLN A 59 0.61 12.72 -23.70
N ARG A 60 1.11 13.91 -23.33
CA ARG A 60 0.67 15.20 -23.88
C ARG A 60 1.19 15.32 -25.31
N ASP A 61 0.29 15.20 -26.28
CA ASP A 61 0.56 15.66 -27.64
C ASP A 61 0.58 17.19 -27.69
N ARG A 62 1.75 17.71 -28.08
CA ARG A 62 1.96 19.08 -28.56
C ARG A 62 2.13 18.98 -30.08
N ARG A 63 1.25 19.66 -30.84
CA ARG A 63 1.59 20.71 -31.83
C ARG A 63 0.41 20.94 -32.80
N GLN A 64 -0.19 22.13 -32.72
CA GLN A 64 -0.29 23.15 -33.78
C GLN A 64 -1.03 24.36 -33.16
N LYS A 65 -0.36 25.49 -32.89
CA LYS A 65 0.05 26.62 -33.77
C LYS A 65 -1.08 27.64 -33.98
N GLU A 66 -0.76 28.89 -33.59
CA GLU A 66 -1.38 30.18 -33.94
C GLU A 66 -2.84 30.38 -33.50
N SER A 67 -3.19 31.37 -32.68
CA SER A 67 -2.76 32.77 -32.73
C SER A 67 -3.10 33.47 -31.41
N ARG A 68 -2.09 34.12 -30.82
CA ARG A 68 -2.29 35.19 -29.83
C ARG A 68 -2.73 36.44 -30.59
N PRO A 69 -3.70 37.18 -30.05
CA PRO A 69 -3.40 38.57 -29.76
C PRO A 69 -3.25 38.77 -28.26
N ARG A 70 -2.15 39.42 -27.89
CA ARG A 70 -2.12 40.30 -26.72
C ARG A 70 -3.26 41.30 -26.88
N LEU A 71 -3.89 41.71 -25.77
CA LEU A 71 -3.92 43.10 -25.33
C LEU A 71 -4.70 43.26 -24.02
N SER A 72 -4.13 44.10 -23.18
CA SER A 72 -4.80 45.01 -22.25
C SER A 72 -5.66 44.41 -21.14
N SER A 73 -5.01 44.16 -20.00
CA SER A 73 -5.64 44.40 -18.69
C SER A 73 -5.85 45.92 -18.57
N SER A 74 -6.91 46.43 -19.20
CA SER A 74 -7.47 47.72 -18.84
C SER A 74 -8.42 47.47 -17.69
N ASP A 75 -8.00 47.94 -16.51
CA ASP A 75 -8.92 48.30 -15.45
C ASP A 75 -10.00 49.22 -16.05
N SER A 76 -11.19 48.65 -16.21
CA SER A 76 -12.42 49.41 -16.31
C SER A 76 -13.43 48.70 -15.42
N ALA A 77 -13.29 48.97 -14.13
CA ALA A 77 -14.44 49.15 -13.27
C ALA A 77 -15.37 50.18 -13.94
N ARG A 78 -16.18 49.71 -14.89
CA ARG A 78 -17.44 50.38 -15.20
C ARG A 78 -18.40 49.92 -14.11
N SER A 79 -18.31 50.64 -13.01
CA SER A 79 -19.47 51.07 -12.25
C SER A 79 -20.62 51.25 -13.22
N LEU A 80 -21.60 50.34 -13.19
CA LEU A 80 -22.92 50.64 -13.71
C LEU A 80 -23.50 51.66 -12.74
N THR A 81 -23.09 52.91 -12.90
CA THR A 81 -23.90 54.03 -12.47
C THR A 81 -25.24 53.89 -13.19
N PRO A 82 -26.37 53.80 -12.47
CA PRO A 82 -27.65 53.98 -13.11
C PRO A 82 -27.66 55.43 -13.61
N SER A 83 -27.67 55.61 -14.93
CA SER A 83 -27.95 56.91 -15.52
C SER A 83 -29.39 57.28 -15.13
N PRO A 84 -29.63 58.41 -14.45
CA PRO A 84 -30.96 58.85 -14.11
C PRO A 84 -31.45 59.74 -15.24
N VAL A 85 -32.04 59.15 -16.29
CA VAL A 85 -32.81 59.93 -17.27
C VAL A 85 -33.96 59.08 -17.77
N GLY A 86 -35.18 59.50 -17.42
CA GLY A 86 -36.42 58.91 -17.92
C GLY A 86 -37.46 58.84 -16.84
N ASP A 87 -38.06 59.98 -16.53
CA ASP A 87 -39.35 60.07 -15.87
C ASP A 87 -40.34 59.03 -16.41
N GLY A 88 -41.01 58.35 -15.48
CA GLY A 88 -42.39 57.86 -15.59
C GLY A 88 -42.82 57.08 -16.84
N ASP A 89 -43.30 55.87 -16.60
CA ASP A 89 -44.37 55.19 -17.39
C ASP A 89 -43.94 54.35 -18.61
N GLY A 90 -42.74 54.51 -19.18
CA GLY A 90 -42.32 53.78 -20.40
C GLY A 90 -41.58 52.44 -20.20
N GLY A 91 -41.02 52.15 -19.02
CA GLY A 91 -40.19 50.96 -18.77
C GLY A 91 -40.98 49.66 -18.67
N MET A 92 -42.17 49.72 -18.07
CA MET A 92 -43.06 48.59 -17.84
C MET A 92 -43.52 47.96 -19.17
N GLU A 93 -43.88 48.81 -20.13
CA GLU A 93 -44.31 48.37 -21.46
C GLU A 93 -43.18 47.64 -22.20
N THR A 94 -41.94 48.14 -22.14
CA THR A 94 -40.83 47.53 -22.89
C THR A 94 -40.50 46.10 -22.48
N SER A 95 -40.45 45.81 -21.18
CA SER A 95 -40.19 44.46 -20.65
C SER A 95 -41.35 43.51 -20.97
N TYR A 96 -42.58 44.03 -20.91
CA TYR A 96 -43.78 43.26 -21.18
C TYR A 96 -43.95 42.92 -22.68
N TYR A 97 -43.68 43.88 -23.58
CA TYR A 97 -43.61 43.65 -25.03
C TYR A 97 -42.52 42.65 -25.40
N GLU A 98 -41.36 42.75 -24.77
CA GLU A 98 -40.28 41.79 -24.99
C GLU A 98 -40.65 40.37 -24.54
N LEU A 99 -41.33 40.24 -23.40
CA LEU A 99 -41.84 38.96 -22.91
C LEU A 99 -42.85 38.34 -23.87
N ARG A 100 -43.83 39.10 -24.38
CA ARG A 100 -44.79 38.62 -25.39
C ARG A 100 -44.13 38.23 -26.71
N ARG A 101 -43.03 38.91 -27.10
CA ARG A 101 -42.25 38.55 -28.29
C ARG A 101 -41.58 37.19 -28.13
N ILE A 102 -41.07 36.89 -26.94
CA ILE A 102 -40.35 35.64 -26.64
C ILE A 102 -41.32 34.49 -26.32
N VAL A 103 -42.51 34.81 -25.78
CA VAL A 103 -43.57 33.85 -25.44
C VAL A 103 -44.86 34.21 -26.18
N PRO A 104 -45.00 33.81 -27.46
CA PRO A 104 -46.14 34.22 -28.31
C PRO A 104 -47.50 33.68 -27.85
N HIS A 105 -47.49 32.68 -26.96
CA HIS A 105 -48.69 32.01 -26.45
C HIS A 105 -49.20 32.57 -25.12
N LEU A 106 -48.66 33.70 -24.66
CA LEU A 106 -49.24 34.40 -23.52
C LEU A 106 -50.65 34.90 -23.86
N SER A 107 -51.60 34.69 -22.94
CA SER A 107 -52.96 35.18 -23.09
C SER A 107 -52.96 36.71 -23.29
N PRO A 108 -53.86 37.27 -24.13
CA PRO A 108 -54.03 38.72 -24.24
C PRO A 108 -54.37 39.40 -22.91
N GLU A 109 -55.00 38.66 -22.00
CA GLU A 109 -55.40 39.07 -20.64
C GLU A 109 -54.31 38.83 -19.59
N PHE A 110 -53.17 38.26 -19.98
CA PHE A 110 -52.08 38.04 -19.04
C PHE A 110 -51.54 39.40 -18.59
N GLU A 111 -51.47 39.66 -17.29
CA GLU A 111 -50.82 40.85 -16.74
C GLU A 111 -49.81 40.41 -15.70
N CYS A 112 -48.62 41.00 -15.72
CA CYS A 112 -47.59 40.71 -14.73
C CYS A 112 -46.84 41.99 -14.34
N ALA A 113 -46.36 42.05 -13.11
CA ALA A 113 -45.54 43.16 -12.67
C ALA A 113 -44.20 43.18 -13.44
N GLU A 114 -43.61 44.36 -13.62
CA GLU A 114 -42.34 44.52 -14.34
C GLU A 114 -41.23 43.62 -13.78
N ARG A 115 -41.16 43.48 -12.46
CA ARG A 115 -40.20 42.60 -11.78
C ARG A 115 -40.36 41.14 -12.21
N ASP A 116 -41.58 40.67 -12.35
CA ASP A 116 -41.88 39.29 -12.76
C ASP A 116 -41.55 39.09 -14.25
N ALA A 117 -41.85 40.08 -15.09
CA ALA A 117 -41.48 40.06 -16.51
C ALA A 117 -39.96 39.96 -16.68
N VAL A 118 -39.19 40.77 -15.95
CA VAL A 118 -37.72 40.73 -15.96
C VAL A 118 -37.19 39.38 -15.45
N LEU A 119 -37.80 38.81 -14.40
CA LEU A 119 -37.42 37.50 -13.88
C LEU A 119 -37.66 36.40 -14.93
N ILE A 120 -38.84 36.36 -15.55
CA ILE A 120 -39.16 35.37 -16.59
C ILE A 120 -38.22 35.53 -17.79
N LEU A 121 -38.00 36.76 -18.26
CA LEU A 121 -37.04 37.06 -19.32
C LEU A 121 -35.63 36.59 -18.97
N SER A 122 -35.17 36.82 -17.75
CA SER A 122 -33.87 36.36 -17.29
C SER A 122 -33.78 34.84 -17.19
N ALA A 123 -34.86 34.15 -16.81
CA ALA A 123 -34.92 32.69 -16.76
C ALA A 123 -34.91 32.07 -18.16
N ILE A 124 -35.69 32.63 -19.10
CA ILE A 124 -35.71 32.18 -20.49
C ILE A 124 -34.35 32.44 -21.13
N ARG A 125 -33.79 33.63 -20.93
CA ARG A 125 -32.47 33.99 -21.45
C ARG A 125 -31.37 33.17 -20.82
N SER A 126 -31.36 32.91 -19.52
CA SER A 126 -30.33 32.05 -18.90
C SER A 126 -30.47 30.58 -19.33
N GLY A 127 -31.69 30.10 -19.58
CA GLY A 127 -31.94 28.81 -20.20
C GLY A 127 -31.51 28.75 -21.67
N ALA A 128 -31.67 29.84 -22.42
CA ALA A 128 -31.28 29.97 -23.83
C ALA A 128 -29.81 30.36 -24.03
N ALA A 129 -29.18 31.02 -23.05
CA ALA A 129 -27.81 31.55 -23.05
C ALA A 129 -26.76 30.48 -22.79
N ALA A 130 -27.13 29.21 -22.93
CA ALA A 130 -26.17 28.21 -23.30
C ALA A 130 -25.81 28.41 -24.80
N GLU A 131 -25.30 29.60 -25.12
CA GLU A 131 -24.76 30.08 -26.39
C GLU A 131 -23.46 29.31 -26.69
N GLY A 132 -23.64 28.06 -27.06
CA GLY A 132 -22.69 27.28 -27.83
C GLY A 132 -23.52 26.59 -28.89
N ALA A 133 -23.02 26.55 -30.12
CA ALA A 133 -23.71 26.13 -31.35
C ALA A 133 -24.29 24.69 -31.38
N GLU A 134 -24.43 24.03 -30.24
CA GLU A 134 -24.99 22.69 -30.11
C GLU A 134 -26.48 22.78 -29.78
N SER A 135 -27.30 22.16 -30.63
CA SER A 135 -28.72 21.99 -30.34
C SER A 135 -28.93 21.17 -29.06
N TRP A 136 -30.08 21.32 -28.42
CA TRP A 136 -30.45 20.49 -27.26
C TRP A 136 -30.39 18.99 -27.58
N GLU A 137 -30.70 18.59 -28.82
CA GLU A 137 -30.57 17.21 -29.30
C GLU A 137 -29.10 16.74 -29.31
N GLN A 138 -28.17 17.60 -29.70
CA GLN A 138 -26.74 17.29 -29.71
C GLN A 138 -26.20 17.14 -28.28
N ARG A 139 -26.65 17.97 -27.34
CA ARG A 139 -26.34 17.83 -25.90
C ARG A 139 -26.94 16.57 -25.29
N LEU A 140 -28.18 16.24 -25.63
CA LEU A 140 -28.80 14.99 -25.18
C LEU A 140 -27.98 13.79 -25.69
N SER A 141 -27.63 13.81 -26.98
CA SER A 141 -26.85 12.76 -27.63
C SER A 141 -25.45 12.60 -27.01
N SER A 142 -24.79 13.71 -26.67
CA SER A 142 -23.48 13.69 -26.02
C SER A 142 -23.56 13.14 -24.59
N LEU A 143 -24.56 13.55 -23.81
CA LEU A 143 -24.81 13.01 -22.46
C LEU A 143 -25.17 11.52 -22.50
N GLU A 144 -25.94 11.07 -23.47
CA GLU A 144 -26.24 9.65 -23.64
C GLU A 144 -25.01 8.82 -24.02
N ALA A 145 -24.14 9.37 -24.87
CA ALA A 145 -22.87 8.75 -25.21
C ALA A 145 -21.94 8.66 -23.98
N GLU A 146 -21.87 9.73 -23.19
CA GLU A 146 -21.10 9.78 -21.95
C GLU A 146 -21.64 8.76 -20.93
N LYS A 147 -22.97 8.71 -20.74
CA LYS A 147 -23.62 7.71 -19.89
C LYS A 147 -23.24 6.29 -20.29
N ARG A 148 -23.33 5.96 -21.58
CA ARG A 148 -22.94 4.63 -22.09
C ARG A 148 -21.46 4.33 -21.84
N MET A 149 -20.59 5.32 -22.05
CA MET A 149 -19.15 5.19 -21.81
C MET A 149 -18.85 4.94 -20.32
N ILE A 150 -19.47 5.69 -19.43
CA ILE A 150 -19.33 5.54 -17.98
C ILE A 150 -19.86 4.17 -17.53
N GLN A 151 -21.02 3.74 -18.02
CA GLN A 151 -21.58 2.42 -17.75
C GLN A 151 -20.65 1.29 -18.20
N GLY A 152 -20.06 1.41 -19.40
CA GLY A 152 -19.06 0.44 -19.90
C GLY A 152 -17.77 0.42 -19.08
N ARG A 153 -17.34 1.56 -18.53
CA ARG A 153 -16.21 1.62 -17.57
C ARG A 153 -16.57 0.97 -16.24
N LEU A 154 -17.77 1.22 -15.72
CA LEU A 154 -18.25 0.64 -14.47
C LEU A 154 -18.35 -0.88 -14.58
N ALA A 155 -18.91 -1.42 -15.66
CA ALA A 155 -19.00 -2.85 -15.89
C ALA A 155 -17.62 -3.54 -15.89
N ARG A 156 -16.64 -2.95 -16.60
CA ARG A 156 -15.25 -3.45 -16.60
C ARG A 156 -14.62 -3.43 -15.21
N ARG A 157 -14.73 -2.31 -14.49
CA ARG A 157 -14.21 -2.21 -13.12
C ARG A 157 -14.90 -3.17 -12.16
N SER A 158 -16.19 -3.42 -12.33
CA SER A 158 -16.94 -4.41 -11.55
C SER A 158 -16.40 -5.81 -11.79
N GLN A 159 -16.14 -6.18 -13.05
CA GLN A 159 -15.57 -7.48 -13.39
C GLN A 159 -14.15 -7.65 -12.83
N GLU A 160 -13.32 -6.62 -12.94
CA GLU A 160 -11.98 -6.60 -12.33
C GLU A 160 -12.04 -6.77 -10.81
N CYS A 161 -12.99 -6.13 -10.13
CA CYS A 161 -13.19 -6.29 -8.69
C CYS A 161 -13.58 -7.71 -8.32
N GLU A 162 -14.49 -8.35 -9.06
CA GLU A 162 -14.86 -9.76 -8.80
C GLU A 162 -13.69 -10.71 -9.04
N ALA A 163 -12.91 -10.51 -10.10
CA ALA A 163 -11.69 -11.28 -10.35
C ALA A 163 -10.68 -11.12 -9.19
N LEU A 164 -10.45 -9.88 -8.72
CA LEU A 164 -9.57 -9.61 -7.59
C LEU A 164 -10.08 -10.20 -6.27
N LYS A 165 -11.39 -10.24 -6.04
CA LYS A 165 -11.96 -10.94 -4.87
C LYS A 165 -11.62 -12.44 -4.92
N GLY A 166 -11.73 -13.06 -6.10
CA GLY A 166 -11.34 -14.46 -6.32
C GLY A 166 -9.87 -14.70 -5.98
N THR A 167 -8.97 -13.89 -6.54
CA THR A 167 -7.52 -14.05 -6.28
C THR A 167 -7.17 -13.82 -4.80
N VAL A 168 -7.80 -12.86 -4.13
CA VAL A 168 -7.62 -12.64 -2.69
C VAL A 168 -8.12 -13.83 -1.87
N ALA A 169 -9.25 -14.44 -2.22
CA ALA A 169 -9.76 -15.62 -1.54
C ALA A 169 -8.80 -16.81 -1.68
N GLU A 170 -8.29 -17.06 -2.88
CA GLU A 170 -7.30 -18.10 -3.16
C GLU A 170 -6.00 -17.88 -2.39
N LEU A 171 -5.47 -16.65 -2.39
CA LEU A 171 -4.25 -16.31 -1.67
C LEU A 171 -4.43 -16.51 -0.15
N ARG A 172 -5.58 -16.10 0.40
CA ARG A 172 -5.90 -16.35 1.81
C ARG A 172 -5.95 -17.84 2.14
N GLN A 173 -6.48 -18.66 1.24
CA GLN A 173 -6.49 -20.11 1.43
C GLN A 173 -5.07 -20.70 1.39
N LYS A 174 -4.23 -20.27 0.44
CA LYS A 174 -2.83 -20.69 0.37
C LYS A 174 -2.05 -20.35 1.64
N ILE A 175 -2.24 -19.13 2.16
CA ILE A 175 -1.61 -18.70 3.42
C ILE A 175 -2.01 -19.62 4.58
N ARG A 176 -3.30 -19.94 4.72
CA ARG A 176 -3.77 -20.87 5.77
C ARG A 176 -3.13 -22.25 5.63
N ALA A 177 -3.11 -22.80 4.43
CA ALA A 177 -2.47 -24.10 4.17
C ALA A 177 -0.98 -24.08 4.54
N THR A 178 -0.22 -23.06 4.13
CA THR A 178 1.20 -22.94 4.49
C THR A 178 1.42 -22.78 6.00
N GLN A 179 0.51 -22.09 6.70
CA GLN A 179 0.58 -21.99 8.17
C GLN A 179 0.33 -23.35 8.83
N GLU A 180 -0.67 -24.09 8.38
CA GLU A 180 -0.97 -25.45 8.87
C GLU A 180 0.22 -26.39 8.64
N ASP A 181 0.81 -26.38 7.44
CA ASP A 181 1.99 -27.18 7.09
C ASP A 181 3.22 -26.81 7.93
N SER A 182 3.43 -25.52 8.18
CA SER A 182 4.51 -25.03 9.05
C SER A 182 4.34 -25.54 10.48
N HIS A 183 3.13 -25.42 11.04
CA HIS A 183 2.83 -25.93 12.39
C HIS A 183 3.02 -27.45 12.48
N ALA A 184 2.56 -28.20 11.49
CA ALA A 184 2.77 -29.64 11.43
C ALA A 184 4.26 -30.00 11.39
N SER A 185 5.04 -29.28 10.58
CA SER A 185 6.49 -29.47 10.45
C SER A 185 7.24 -29.17 11.75
N VAL A 186 6.92 -28.05 12.42
CA VAL A 186 7.51 -27.69 13.72
C VAL A 186 7.22 -28.76 14.77
N ASN A 187 5.99 -29.26 14.83
CA ASN A 187 5.61 -30.32 15.76
C ASN A 187 6.39 -31.62 15.49
N LEU A 188 6.58 -31.99 14.23
CA LEU A 188 7.36 -33.16 13.85
C LEU A 188 8.84 -33.01 14.22
N LEU A 189 9.43 -31.85 13.94
CA LEU A 189 10.82 -31.57 14.30
C LEU A 189 11.03 -31.54 15.81
N SER A 190 10.09 -30.98 16.56
CA SER A 190 10.12 -30.98 18.03
C SER A 190 10.12 -32.41 18.59
N LYS A 191 9.23 -33.27 18.10
CA LYS A 191 9.19 -34.69 18.49
C LYS A 191 10.50 -35.42 18.16
N ARG A 192 11.04 -35.19 16.97
CA ARG A 192 12.31 -35.80 16.55
C ARG A 192 13.48 -35.32 17.39
N ASN A 193 13.53 -34.04 17.74
CA ASN A 193 14.57 -33.50 18.62
C ASN A 193 14.52 -34.16 20.01
N GLU A 194 13.32 -34.28 20.59
CA GLU A 194 13.14 -34.94 21.88
C GLU A 194 13.54 -36.43 21.84
N GLU A 195 13.25 -37.13 20.74
CA GLU A 195 13.69 -38.51 20.54
C GLU A 195 15.22 -38.63 20.48
N VAL A 196 15.88 -37.76 19.70
CA VAL A 196 17.35 -37.73 19.61
C VAL A 196 17.98 -37.40 20.96
N ARG A 197 17.41 -36.45 21.72
CA ARG A 197 17.87 -36.10 23.07
C ARG A 197 17.82 -37.32 24.00
N LYS A 198 16.74 -38.11 23.96
CA LYS A 198 16.63 -39.35 24.75
C LYS A 198 17.66 -40.40 24.33
N GLN A 199 17.87 -40.58 23.03
CA GLN A 199 18.88 -41.51 22.52
C GLN A 199 20.29 -41.11 22.97
N LEU A 200 20.61 -39.82 22.91
CA LEU A 200 21.91 -39.31 23.36
C LEU A 200 22.14 -39.60 24.85
N LEU A 201 21.15 -39.33 25.70
CA LEU A 201 21.24 -39.60 27.14
C LEU A 201 21.51 -41.09 27.45
N LEU A 202 20.88 -41.99 26.69
CA LEU A 202 21.10 -43.43 26.83
C LEU A 202 22.51 -43.85 26.40
N GLU A 203 23.01 -43.30 25.29
CA GLU A 203 24.38 -43.57 24.83
C GLU A 203 25.44 -42.96 25.75
N GLU A 204 25.25 -41.75 26.27
CA GLU A 204 26.13 -41.16 27.28
C GLU A 204 26.22 -42.05 28.53
N SER A 205 25.08 -42.51 29.03
CA SER A 205 25.01 -43.43 30.17
C SER A 205 25.71 -44.76 29.88
N ARG A 206 25.56 -45.31 28.67
CA ARG A 206 26.23 -46.53 28.24
C ARG A 206 27.74 -46.33 28.13
N SER A 207 28.17 -45.23 27.54
CA SER A 207 29.58 -44.85 27.40
C SER A 207 30.25 -44.70 28.76
N GLN A 208 29.60 -44.04 29.71
CA GLN A 208 30.10 -43.91 31.08
C GLN A 208 30.26 -45.26 31.78
N LYS A 209 29.27 -46.17 31.65
CA LYS A 209 29.38 -47.54 32.19
C LYS A 209 30.57 -48.30 31.60
N MET A 210 30.76 -48.20 30.28
CA MET A 210 31.90 -48.83 29.62
C MET A 210 33.24 -48.23 30.07
N LYS A 211 33.32 -46.90 30.25
CA LYS A 211 34.51 -46.23 30.77
C LYS A 211 34.86 -46.71 32.18
N ILE A 212 33.88 -46.84 33.07
CA ILE A 212 34.09 -47.38 34.43
C ILE A 212 34.61 -48.82 34.37
N ARG A 213 33.96 -49.68 33.56
CA ARG A 213 34.36 -51.09 33.42
C ARG A 213 35.76 -51.24 32.84
N ASN A 214 36.11 -50.44 31.83
CA ASN A 214 37.45 -50.43 31.25
C ASN A 214 38.49 -50.02 32.29
N GLY A 215 38.22 -48.96 33.08
CA GLY A 215 39.12 -48.57 34.17
C GLY A 215 39.30 -49.66 35.22
N GLN A 216 38.24 -50.40 35.57
CA GLN A 216 38.36 -51.56 36.48
C GLN A 216 39.24 -52.67 35.89
N LEU A 217 39.09 -52.96 34.60
CA LEU A 217 39.91 -53.96 33.91
C LEU A 217 41.38 -53.51 33.82
N GLU A 218 41.64 -52.24 33.56
CA GLU A 218 42.99 -51.66 33.53
C GLU A 218 43.69 -51.79 34.89
N MET A 219 43.00 -51.46 35.98
CA MET A 219 43.53 -51.65 37.34
C MET A 219 43.84 -53.12 37.64
N GLU A 220 42.98 -54.05 37.23
CA GLU A 220 43.21 -55.49 37.45
C GLU A 220 44.39 -56.01 36.62
N VAL A 221 44.52 -55.57 35.37
CA VAL A 221 45.68 -55.89 34.53
C VAL A 221 46.97 -55.39 35.19
N GLU A 222 46.98 -54.16 35.70
CA GLU A 222 48.15 -53.60 36.37
C GLU A 222 48.50 -54.36 37.66
N ARG A 223 47.48 -54.73 38.45
CA ARG A 223 47.64 -55.57 39.64
C ARG A 223 48.25 -56.93 39.30
N LEU A 224 47.73 -57.60 38.27
CA LEU A 224 48.22 -58.91 37.81
C LEU A 224 49.65 -58.80 37.26
N ARG A 225 49.98 -57.73 36.53
CA ARG A 225 51.35 -57.44 36.10
C ARG A 225 52.26 -57.30 37.31
N GLY A 226 51.88 -56.51 38.32
CA GLY A 226 52.68 -56.34 39.54
C GLY A 226 52.97 -57.68 40.25
N LEU A 227 51.96 -58.55 40.37
CA LEU A 227 52.13 -59.90 40.92
C LEU A 227 53.08 -60.75 40.10
N LEU A 228 52.95 -60.77 38.77
CA LEU A 228 53.82 -61.53 37.88
C LEU A 228 55.28 -61.08 38.02
N HIS A 229 55.54 -59.76 38.02
CA HIS A 229 56.88 -59.23 38.21
C HIS A 229 57.47 -59.66 39.56
N SER A 230 56.67 -59.61 40.63
CA SER A 230 57.09 -60.06 41.97
C SER A 230 57.41 -61.55 42.05
N HIS A 231 56.76 -62.38 41.21
CA HIS A 231 57.00 -63.82 41.14
C HIS A 231 58.23 -64.19 40.30
N LEU A 232 58.53 -63.41 39.26
CA LEU A 232 59.70 -63.60 38.39
C LEU A 232 61.01 -63.07 38.99
N HIS A 233 60.94 -62.15 39.97
CA HIS A 233 62.10 -61.53 40.62
C HIS A 233 62.40 -62.12 42.02
N LYS A 234 61.84 -63.31 42.31
CA LYS A 234 62.22 -64.18 43.42
C LYS A 234 63.03 -65.35 42.89
#